data_AF-A0A4Y2S092-F1
#
_entry.id   AF-A0A4Y2S092-F1
#
_cell.length_a   1.000
_cell.length_b   1.000
_cell.length_c   1.000
_cell.angle_alpha   90.00
_cell.angle_beta   90.00
_cell.angle_gamma   90.00
#
_symmetry.space_group_name_H-M   'P 1'
#
loop_
_entity.id
_entity.type
_entity.pdbx_description
1 polymer ?
#
loop_
_entity_poly.entity_id
_entity_poly.type
_entity_poly.pdbx_seq_one_letter_code
_entity_poly.pdbx_strand_id
1 'polypeptide(L)'
;MNAQTHLAKEAITKGDPFFLPEPLAYLKSEVRSAALSIWQDNWDNGETGRSTHAIVPRVSNKPVGWNREELKFVTGHGPFPSLLRTYDNCSRGGKGDPMHYATKHDLSCINS
;
A
#
# COMPACT_ATOMS: atom_id res chain seq x y z
N MET A 1 52.39 -28.99 15.77
CA MET A 1 51.08 -28.30 15.83
C MET A 1 51.24 -27.06 16.70
N ASN A 2 50.98 -25.90 16.11
CA ASN A 2 51.33 -24.56 16.60
C ASN A 2 50.21 -23.98 17.49
N ALA A 3 50.57 -23.48 18.68
CA ALA A 3 49.68 -23.02 19.74
C ALA A 3 48.64 -21.94 19.29
N GLN A 4 48.92 -21.20 18.22
CA GLN A 4 48.00 -20.23 17.63
C GLN A 4 46.70 -20.87 17.10
N THR A 5 46.77 -22.09 16.56
CA THR A 5 45.58 -22.81 16.08
C THR A 5 44.67 -23.28 17.21
N HIS A 6 45.23 -23.49 18.40
CA HIS A 6 44.46 -23.83 19.61
C HIS A 6 43.70 -22.61 20.15
N LEU A 7 44.39 -21.47 20.24
CA LEU A 7 43.78 -20.21 20.70
C LEU A 7 42.67 -19.72 19.77
N ALA A 8 42.83 -19.87 18.46
CA ALA A 8 41.79 -19.53 17.48
C ALA A 8 40.54 -20.40 17.62
N LYS A 9 40.69 -21.70 17.95
CA LYS A 9 39.57 -22.61 18.19
C LYS A 9 38.83 -22.32 19.50
N GLU A 10 39.56 -21.92 20.55
CA GLU A 10 38.94 -21.50 21.82
C GLU A 10 38.15 -20.20 21.68
N ALA A 11 38.64 -19.23 20.89
CA ALA A 11 37.94 -17.96 20.68
C ALA A 11 36.57 -18.14 19.99
N ILE A 12 36.45 -19.11 19.08
CA ILE A 12 35.19 -19.43 18.36
C ILE A 12 34.20 -20.16 19.29
N THR A 13 34.69 -20.94 20.24
CA THR A 13 33.84 -21.70 21.20
C THR A 13 33.48 -20.91 22.45
N LYS A 14 34.27 -19.89 22.82
CA LYS A 14 34.00 -18.98 23.96
C LYS A 14 33.33 -17.66 23.56
N GLY A 15 33.13 -17.40 22.26
CA GLY A 15 32.39 -16.23 21.81
C GLY A 15 30.95 -16.32 22.34
N ASP A 16 30.54 -15.34 23.13
CA ASP A 16 29.18 -15.25 23.67
C ASP A 16 28.19 -15.31 22.49
N PRO A 17 27.29 -16.31 22.43
CA PRO A 17 26.36 -16.38 21.33
C PRO A 17 25.52 -15.11 21.34
N PHE A 18 25.59 -14.34 20.25
CA PHE A 18 24.81 -13.13 20.09
C PHE A 18 23.33 -13.52 20.02
N PHE A 19 22.68 -13.62 21.18
CA PHE A 19 21.25 -13.81 21.27
C PHE A 19 20.60 -12.44 21.05
N LEU A 20 20.00 -12.26 19.87
CA LEU A 20 19.08 -11.15 19.67
C LEU A 20 17.94 -11.34 20.69
N PRO A 21 17.64 -10.34 21.56
CA PRO A 21 16.60 -10.45 22.59
C PRO A 21 15.23 -10.78 21.99
N GLU A 22 15.01 -10.39 20.74
CA GLU A 22 13.80 -10.65 19.98
C GLU A 22 14.10 -11.41 18.69
N PRO A 23 13.21 -12.33 18.26
CA PRO A 23 13.31 -12.98 16.97
C PRO A 23 13.37 -11.95 15.84
N LEU A 24 14.24 -12.17 14.86
CA LEU A 24 14.34 -11.31 13.67
C LEU A 24 12.99 -11.09 12.95
N ALA A 25 12.09 -12.07 13.02
CA ALA A 25 10.74 -11.97 12.48
C ALA A 25 9.91 -10.86 13.16
N TYR A 26 10.05 -10.72 14.48
CA TYR A 26 9.37 -9.69 15.26
C TYR A 26 9.91 -8.30 14.93
N LEU A 27 11.23 -8.13 14.89
CA LEU A 27 11.83 -6.85 14.47
C LEU A 27 11.39 -6.45 13.05
N LYS A 28 11.28 -7.42 12.14
CA LYS A 28 10.76 -7.18 10.79
C LYS A 28 9.29 -6.79 10.79
N SER A 29 8.45 -7.34 11.66
CA SER A 29 7.05 -6.92 11.77
C SER A 29 6.93 -5.53 12.34
N GLU A 30 7.70 -5.18 13.38
CA GLU A 30 7.69 -3.86 13.99
C GLU A 30 8.09 -2.76 12.99
N VAL A 31 9.16 -2.97 12.23
CA VAL A 31 9.59 -2.02 11.19
C VAL A 31 8.51 -1.84 10.12
N ARG A 32 7.84 -2.92 9.70
CA ARG A 32 6.75 -2.85 8.72
C ARG A 32 5.53 -2.11 9.27
N SER A 33 5.18 -2.37 10.53
CA SER A 33 4.06 -1.71 11.21
C SER A 33 4.31 -0.22 11.36
N ALA A 34 5.51 0.18 11.81
CA ALA A 34 5.90 1.57 11.95
C ALA A 34 5.88 2.31 10.59
N ALA A 35 6.45 1.69 9.55
CA ALA A 35 6.44 2.27 8.21
C ALA A 35 5.02 2.44 7.66
N LEU A 36 4.13 1.46 7.88
CA LEU A 36 2.72 1.56 7.49
C LEU A 36 2.00 2.66 8.26
N SER A 37 2.26 2.84 9.55
CA SER A 37 1.66 3.91 10.35
C SER A 37 2.04 5.28 9.81
N ILE A 38 3.33 5.53 9.60
CA ILE A 38 3.81 6.80 9.04
C ILE A 38 3.21 7.05 7.66
N TRP A 39 3.10 6.00 6.84
CA TRP A 39 2.50 6.13 5.52
C TRP A 39 1.00 6.44 5.59
N GLN A 40 0.27 5.78 6.49
CA GLN A 40 -1.13 6.06 6.73
C GLN A 40 -1.34 7.51 7.22
N ASP A 41 -0.50 7.99 8.13
CA ASP A 41 -0.60 9.36 8.64
C ASP A 41 -0.39 10.39 7.53
N ASN A 42 0.60 10.16 6.66
CA ASN A 42 0.82 11.01 5.48
C ASN A 42 -0.33 10.91 4.49
N TRP A 43 -0.95 9.72 4.37
CA TRP A 43 -2.08 9.49 3.48
C TRP A 43 -3.35 10.21 3.96
N ASP A 44 -3.63 10.18 5.27
CA ASP A 44 -4.81 10.80 5.86
C ASP A 44 -4.72 12.33 5.89
N ASN A 45 -3.52 12.86 6.10
CA ASN A 45 -3.27 14.29 6.24
C ASN A 45 -2.79 14.96 4.93
N GLY A 46 -2.60 14.20 3.86
CA GLY A 46 -2.16 14.72 2.57
C GLY A 46 -3.20 15.66 1.93
N GLU A 47 -2.73 16.79 1.38
CA GLU A 47 -3.58 17.76 0.67
C GLU A 47 -3.94 17.30 -0.75
N THR A 48 -3.06 16.52 -1.39
CA THR A 48 -3.26 15.98 -2.75
C THR A 48 -3.86 14.56 -2.70
N GLY A 49 -4.58 14.18 -3.76
CA GLY A 49 -5.12 12.82 -3.87
C GLY A 49 -6.34 12.52 -2.99
N ARG A 50 -7.08 13.53 -2.52
CA ARG A 50 -8.27 13.36 -1.65
C ARG A 50 -9.37 12.47 -2.26
N SER A 51 -9.55 12.51 -3.59
CA SER A 51 -10.46 11.60 -4.29
C SER A 51 -9.98 10.15 -4.24
N THR A 52 -8.68 9.92 -4.41
CA THR A 52 -8.05 8.60 -4.26
C THR A 52 -8.15 8.10 -2.81
N HIS A 53 -7.91 8.97 -1.83
CA HIS A 53 -8.06 8.66 -0.40
C HIS A 53 -9.49 8.22 -0.06
N ALA A 54 -10.49 8.89 -0.62
CA ALA A 54 -11.88 8.54 -0.35
C ALA A 54 -12.29 7.18 -0.95
N ILE A 55 -11.59 6.68 -1.97
CA ILE A 55 -11.77 5.32 -2.53
C ILE A 55 -10.91 4.30 -1.78
N VAL A 56 -9.68 4.66 -1.42
CA VAL A 56 -8.71 3.83 -0.69
C VAL A 56 -8.30 4.54 0.58
N PRO A 57 -9.09 4.46 1.66
CA PRO A 57 -8.78 5.20 2.89
C PRO A 57 -7.62 4.58 3.67
N ARG A 58 -7.25 3.33 3.39
CA ARG A 58 -6.20 2.60 4.13
C ARG A 58 -5.07 2.17 3.21
N VAL A 59 -3.85 2.52 3.61
CA VAL A 59 -2.65 1.98 2.96
C VAL A 59 -2.43 0.54 3.38
N SER A 60 -1.89 -0.27 2.47
CA SER A 60 -1.59 -1.66 2.75
C SER A 60 -0.40 -2.15 1.93
N ASN A 61 0.35 -3.10 2.48
CA ASN A 61 1.43 -3.77 1.76
C ASN A 61 0.94 -4.88 0.82
N LYS A 62 -0.37 -5.14 0.77
CA LYS A 62 -0.93 -6.14 -0.13
C LYS A 62 -1.25 -5.46 -1.46
N PRO A 63 -0.91 -6.09 -2.61
CA PRO A 63 -1.35 -5.58 -3.88
C PRO A 63 -2.87 -5.60 -3.91
N VAL A 64 -3.46 -4.48 -4.31
CA VAL A 64 -4.89 -4.41 -4.55
C VAL A 64 -5.16 -5.08 -5.88
N GLY A 65 -6.16 -5.96 -5.96
CA GLY A 65 -6.48 -6.75 -7.16
C GLY A 65 -7.10 -5.95 -8.30
N TRP A 66 -6.75 -4.66 -8.42
CA TRP A 66 -7.30 -3.75 -9.42
C TRP A 66 -6.70 -3.97 -10.79
N ASN A 67 -7.53 -3.86 -11.80
CA ASN A 67 -7.09 -3.89 -13.19
C ASN A 67 -6.49 -2.52 -13.59
N ARG A 68 -5.86 -2.49 -14.77
CA ARG A 68 -5.15 -1.31 -15.29
C ARG A 68 -6.06 -0.09 -15.44
N GLU A 69 -7.32 -0.27 -15.81
CA GLU A 69 -8.24 0.86 -16.04
C GLU A 69 -8.79 1.41 -14.72
N GLU A 70 -9.06 0.54 -13.74
CA GLU A 70 -9.38 0.93 -12.35
C GLU A 70 -8.24 1.73 -11.72
N LEU A 71 -6.98 1.29 -11.92
CA LEU A 71 -5.81 1.99 -11.39
C LEU A 71 -5.66 3.40 -12.01
N LYS A 72 -5.84 3.54 -13.33
CA LYS A 72 -5.79 4.86 -13.99
C LYS A 72 -6.91 5.78 -13.54
N PHE A 73 -8.11 5.23 -13.33
CA PHE A 73 -9.25 5.98 -12.83
C PHE A 73 -8.97 6.55 -11.44
N VAL A 74 -8.53 5.69 -10.52
CA VAL A 74 -8.28 6.09 -9.13
C VAL A 74 -7.08 7.04 -8.99
N THR A 75 -6.03 6.84 -9.79
CA THR A 75 -4.82 7.68 -9.74
C THR A 75 -4.96 8.98 -10.53
N GLY A 76 -6.06 9.17 -11.27
CA GLY A 76 -6.28 10.37 -12.10
C GLY A 76 -5.30 10.53 -13.27
N HIS A 77 -4.45 9.53 -13.54
CA HIS A 77 -3.36 9.58 -14.53
C HIS A 77 -3.73 9.02 -15.92
N GLY A 78 -5.03 8.98 -16.26
CA GLY A 78 -5.54 8.61 -17.60
C GLY A 78 -6.42 9.71 -18.20
N PRO A 79 -6.96 9.55 -19.43
CA PRO A 79 -7.96 10.47 -19.98
C PRO A 79 -9.22 10.44 -19.11
N PHE A 80 -9.19 11.26 -18.08
CA PHE A 80 -10.25 11.59 -17.14
C PHE A 80 -11.57 12.06 -17.80
N PRO A 81 -11.63 12.56 -19.06
CA PRO A 81 -12.90 13.04 -19.64
C PRO A 81 -13.79 11.99 -20.31
N SER A 82 -13.34 10.77 -20.64
CA SER A 82 -14.17 9.84 -21.43
C SER A 82 -15.11 8.98 -20.58
N LEU A 83 -14.64 8.46 -19.45
CA LEU A 83 -15.43 7.59 -18.57
C LEU A 83 -16.55 8.34 -17.83
N LEU A 84 -16.30 9.58 -17.40
CA LEU A 84 -17.36 10.45 -16.85
C LEU A 84 -18.46 10.71 -17.88
N ARG A 85 -18.11 10.87 -19.16
CA ARG A 85 -19.08 11.16 -20.23
C ARG A 85 -19.96 9.95 -20.55
N THR A 86 -19.41 8.74 -20.51
CA THR A 86 -20.20 7.49 -20.67
C THR A 86 -21.13 7.27 -19.47
N TYR A 87 -20.70 7.65 -18.27
CA TYR A 87 -21.53 7.55 -17.05
C TYR A 87 -22.63 8.62 -16.99
N ASP A 88 -22.33 9.87 -17.35
CA ASP A 88 -23.32 10.96 -17.50
C ASP A 88 -24.43 10.59 -18.50
N ASN A 89 -24.11 9.80 -19.54
CA ASN A 89 -25.11 9.27 -20.47
C ASN A 89 -25.99 8.16 -19.85
N CYS A 90 -25.51 7.49 -18.80
CA CYS A 90 -26.24 6.45 -18.06
C CYS A 90 -27.15 7.06 -16.99
N SER A 91 -26.71 8.11 -16.31
CA SER A 91 -27.53 8.93 -15.41
C SER A 91 -28.28 9.98 -16.22
N ARG A 92 -29.52 9.68 -16.63
CA ARG A 92 -30.48 10.61 -17.25
C ARG A 92 -30.79 11.86 -16.38
N GLY A 93 -29.80 12.74 -16.16
CA GLY A 93 -30.00 14.09 -15.64
C GLY A 93 -29.37 14.44 -14.28
N GLY A 94 -28.14 14.00 -13.98
CA GLY A 94 -27.46 14.48 -12.76
C GLY A 94 -25.95 14.56 -12.90
N LYS A 95 -25.40 15.77 -12.85
CA LYS A 95 -23.95 16.04 -12.80
C LYS A 95 -23.42 15.58 -11.44
N GLY A 96 -23.06 14.30 -11.33
CA GLY A 96 -22.50 13.72 -10.11
C GLY A 96 -21.01 14.06 -9.94
N ASP A 97 -20.58 14.36 -8.72
CA ASP A 97 -19.16 14.38 -8.35
C ASP A 97 -18.57 12.97 -8.54
N PRO A 98 -17.31 12.79 -9.02
CA PRO A 98 -16.61 11.51 -9.05
C PRO A 98 -16.83 10.60 -7.82
N MET A 99 -16.98 11.18 -6.63
CA MET A 99 -17.29 10.48 -5.38
C MET A 99 -18.66 9.79 -5.36
N HIS A 100 -19.68 10.40 -5.98
CA HIS A 100 -21.04 9.84 -6.07
C HIS A 100 -21.06 8.51 -6.82
N TYR A 101 -20.12 8.32 -7.75
CA TYR A 101 -20.00 7.12 -8.56
C TYR A 101 -19.22 6.01 -7.85
N ALA A 102 -18.25 6.35 -7.00
CA ALA A 102 -17.51 5.36 -6.19
C ALA A 102 -18.35 4.75 -5.05
N THR A 103 -19.33 5.49 -4.52
CA THR A 103 -20.21 5.01 -3.43
C THR A 103 -21.36 4.12 -3.91
N LYS A 104 -21.80 4.27 -5.16
CA LYS A 104 -22.74 3.34 -5.78
C LYS A 104 -21.94 2.18 -6.37
N HIS A 105 -21.99 1.03 -5.71
CA HIS A 105 -21.33 -0.23 -6.11
C HIS A 105 -21.70 -0.78 -7.52
N ASP A 106 -22.40 -0.03 -8.37
CA ASP A 106 -22.77 -0.45 -9.72
C ASP A 106 -21.72 -0.03 -10.76
N LEU A 107 -20.59 -0.72 -10.75
CA LEU A 107 -19.63 -0.71 -11.86
C LEU A 107 -20.20 -1.30 -13.17
N SER A 108 -21.47 -1.74 -13.18
CA SER A 108 -22.16 -2.32 -14.34
C SER A 108 -22.19 -1.37 -15.55
N CYS A 109 -22.08 -0.07 -15.32
CA CYS A 109 -22.09 0.94 -16.38
C CYS A 109 -20.72 1.12 -17.08
N ILE A 110 -19.65 0.46 -16.60
CA ILE A 110 -18.30 0.55 -17.20
C ILE A 110 -18.17 -0.36 -18.45
N ASN A 111 -19.01 -1.38 -18.58
CA ASN A 111 -18.91 -2.40 -19.63
C ASN A 111 -20.02 -2.34 -20.70
N SER A 112 -20.76 -1.22 -20.80
CA SER A 112 -21.82 -1.03 -21.81
C SER A 112 -21.41 -0.09 -22.94
#